data_AF-A0A7R8WVJ6-F1
#
_entry.id   AF-A0A7R8WVJ6-F1
#
_cell.length_a   1.000
_cell.length_b   1.000
_cell.length_c   1.000
_cell.angle_alpha   90.00
_cell.angle_beta   90.00
_cell.angle_gamma   90.00
#
_symmetry.space_group_name_H-M   'P 1'
#
loop_
_entity.id
_entity.type
_entity.pdbx_description
1 polymer ?
#
loop_
_entity_poly.entity_id
_entity_poly.type
_entity_poly.pdbx_seq_one_letter_code
_entity_poly.pdbx_strand_id
1 'polypeptide(L)'
;MPINEPATGKRKSQIQEYVDYYGGAGVQHIAHRTNDIIQTISNLKKRGTEFLTIPGTYYTQLAKKLQTAKIKIKEDLGKLQELGILVDYDDEGYLLQIFTKPMQDRPTLFLEVIQRYNHQ
;
A
#
# COMPACT_ATOMS: atom_id res chain seq x y z
N MET A 1 5.35 -4.69 15.14
CA MET A 1 4.13 -5.17 14.47
C MET A 1 3.04 -4.13 14.70
N PRO A 2 2.39 -3.62 13.64
CA PRO A 2 1.27 -2.71 13.80
C PRO A 2 0.11 -3.40 14.51
N ILE A 3 -0.49 -2.71 15.48
CA ILE A 3 -1.73 -3.14 16.15
C ILE A 3 -2.72 -1.99 15.98
N ASN A 4 -3.83 -2.28 15.31
CA ASN A 4 -4.84 -1.29 14.97
C ASN A 4 -6.10 -1.56 15.78
N GLU A 5 -6.77 -0.49 16.21
CA GLU A 5 -8.09 -0.53 16.84
C GLU A 5 -9.07 0.40 16.10
N PRO A 6 -10.39 0.16 16.20
CA PRO A 6 -11.39 1.07 15.63
C PRO A 6 -11.28 2.47 16.26
N ALA A 7 -11.29 3.51 15.42
CA ALA A 7 -11.34 4.90 15.86
C ALA A 7 -12.72 5.50 15.55
N THR A 8 -13.18 6.41 16.42
CA THR A 8 -14.44 7.14 16.24
C THR A 8 -14.32 8.10 15.04
N GLY A 9 -15.29 8.05 14.13
CA GLY A 9 -15.33 8.92 12.96
C GLY A 9 -16.73 9.03 12.36
N LYS A 10 -16.89 9.90 11.35
CA LYS A 10 -18.19 10.09 10.66
C LYS A 10 -18.69 8.83 9.96
N ARG A 11 -17.78 7.91 9.60
CA ARG A 11 -18.08 6.61 8.99
C ARG A 11 -17.47 5.51 9.85
N LYS A 12 -18.03 4.32 9.72
CA LYS A 12 -17.50 3.11 10.35
C LYS A 12 -16.04 2.91 9.96
N SER A 13 -15.19 2.63 10.95
CA SER A 13 -13.78 2.30 10.70
C SER A 13 -13.67 0.99 9.93
N GLN A 14 -12.73 0.91 8.98
CA GLN A 14 -12.37 -0.34 8.30
C GLN A 14 -11.92 -1.41 9.32
N ILE A 15 -11.32 -1.01 10.45
CA ILE A 15 -10.92 -1.95 11.50
C ILE A 15 -12.16 -2.57 12.16
N GLN A 16 -13.23 -1.79 12.35
CA GLN A 16 -14.49 -2.34 12.85
C GLN A 16 -15.13 -3.29 11.83
N GLU A 17 -15.07 -2.95 10.54
CA GLU A 17 -15.55 -3.85 9.48
C GLU A 17 -14.79 -5.18 9.49
N TYR A 18 -13.46 -5.15 9.60
CA TYR A 18 -12.66 -6.37 9.75
C TYR A 18 -13.15 -7.21 10.93
N VAL A 19 -13.29 -6.61 12.12
CA VAL A 19 -13.72 -7.32 13.34
C VAL A 19 -15.10 -7.95 13.16
N ASP A 20 -16.03 -7.25 12.53
CA ASP A 20 -17.38 -7.75 12.31
C ASP A 20 -17.43 -8.96 11.37
N TYR A 21 -16.64 -8.95 10.28
CA TYR A 21 -16.61 -10.07 9.32
C TYR A 21 -15.69 -11.23 9.76
N TYR A 22 -14.66 -10.93 10.56
CA TYR A 22 -13.72 -11.92 11.09
C TYR A 22 -14.26 -12.62 12.36
N GLY A 23 -15.06 -11.91 13.15
CA GLY A 23 -15.62 -12.40 14.42
C GLY A 23 -14.74 -12.10 15.64
N GLY A 24 -13.80 -11.16 15.54
CA GLY A 24 -12.89 -10.80 16.63
C GLY A 24 -11.58 -10.17 16.16
N ALA A 25 -10.59 -10.11 17.05
CA ALA A 25 -9.23 -9.68 16.71
C ALA A 25 -8.51 -10.72 15.84
N GLY A 26 -7.65 -10.27 14.93
CA GLY A 26 -6.91 -11.15 14.03
C GLY A 26 -5.90 -10.41 13.16
N VAL A 27 -5.21 -11.16 12.30
CA VAL A 27 -4.26 -10.62 11.33
C VAL A 27 -5.03 -10.03 10.14
N GLN A 28 -4.87 -8.73 9.93
CA GLN A 28 -5.53 -8.03 8.81
C GLN A 28 -4.72 -8.14 7.51
N HIS A 29 -3.41 -7.95 7.58
CA HIS A 29 -2.55 -8.11 6.42
C HIS A 29 -1.17 -8.63 6.79
N ILE A 30 -0.50 -9.18 5.79
CA ILE A 30 0.89 -9.63 5.85
C ILE A 30 1.65 -8.91 4.74
N ALA A 31 2.74 -8.24 5.12
CA ALA A 31 3.58 -7.50 4.19
C ALA A 31 4.77 -8.36 3.73
N HIS A 32 4.88 -8.53 2.41
CA HIS A 32 5.98 -9.21 1.75
C HIS A 32 6.97 -8.20 1.19
N ARG A 33 8.20 -8.22 1.71
CA ARG A 33 9.26 -7.36 1.23
C ARG A 33 9.79 -7.83 -0.13
N THR A 34 10.03 -6.89 -1.03
CA THR A 34 10.75 -7.10 -2.29
C THR A 34 11.86 -6.07 -2.48
N ASN A 35 12.82 -6.38 -3.36
CA ASN A 35 13.88 -5.48 -3.79
C ASN A 35 13.61 -4.90 -5.19
N ASP A 36 12.58 -5.38 -5.90
CA ASP A 36 12.10 -4.82 -7.17
C ASP A 36 10.56 -4.90 -7.25
N ILE A 37 9.90 -3.86 -6.76
CA ILE A 37 8.45 -3.78 -6.64
C ILE A 37 7.80 -3.58 -8.01
N ILE A 38 8.45 -2.90 -8.96
CA ILE A 38 7.92 -2.75 -10.33
C ILE A 38 7.81 -4.12 -10.98
N GLN A 39 8.89 -4.93 -10.94
CA GLN A 39 8.88 -6.27 -11.50
C GLN A 39 7.91 -7.18 -10.73
N THR A 40 7.91 -7.12 -9.40
CA THR A 40 7.05 -7.95 -8.54
C THR A 40 5.57 -7.71 -8.85
N ILE A 41 5.12 -6.45 -8.83
CA ILE A 41 3.71 -6.11 -9.07
C ILE A 41 3.31 -6.37 -10.52
N SER A 42 4.20 -6.10 -11.47
CA SER A 42 3.96 -6.45 -12.88
C SER A 42 3.69 -7.96 -13.05
N ASN A 43 4.48 -8.80 -12.39
CA ASN A 43 4.33 -10.25 -12.46
C ASN A 43 3.09 -10.75 -11.71
N LEU A 44 2.78 -10.18 -10.54
CA LEU A 44 1.57 -10.54 -9.77
C LEU A 44 0.30 -10.18 -10.53
N LYS A 45 0.23 -8.97 -11.12
CA LYS A 45 -0.90 -8.57 -11.98
C LYS A 45 -1.07 -9.50 -13.17
N LYS A 46 0.03 -9.87 -13.86
CA LYS A 46 0.01 -10.85 -14.96
C LYS A 46 -0.49 -12.24 -14.55
N ARG A 47 -0.33 -12.60 -13.27
CA ARG A 47 -0.80 -13.86 -12.69
C ARG A 47 -2.22 -13.77 -12.12
N GLY A 48 -2.89 -12.63 -12.28
CA GLY A 48 -4.29 -12.44 -11.87
C GLY A 48 -4.46 -11.90 -10.45
N THR A 49 -3.40 -11.49 -9.75
CA THR A 49 -3.55 -10.83 -8.45
C THR A 49 -4.18 -9.45 -8.63
N GLU A 50 -5.28 -9.22 -7.91
CA GLU A 50 -5.97 -7.93 -7.89
C GLU A 50 -5.47 -7.01 -6.78
N PHE A 51 -5.30 -5.73 -7.11
CA PHE A 51 -4.83 -4.70 -6.19
C PHE A 51 -5.87 -3.60 -6.02
N LEU A 52 -5.76 -2.84 -4.93
CA LEU A 52 -6.53 -1.61 -4.76
C LEU A 52 -6.16 -0.60 -5.85
N THR A 53 -7.15 0.17 -6.30
CA THR A 53 -6.95 1.20 -7.32
C THR A 53 -6.69 2.54 -6.65
N ILE A 54 -5.63 3.22 -7.07
CA ILE A 54 -5.25 4.54 -6.58
C ILE A 54 -5.64 5.59 -7.63
N PRO A 55 -6.33 6.69 -7.25
CA PRO A 55 -6.71 7.72 -8.20
C PRO A 55 -5.48 8.45 -8.75
N GLY A 56 -5.48 8.77 -10.05
CA GLY A 56 -4.36 9.47 -10.71
C GLY A 56 -3.98 10.81 -10.06
N THR A 57 -4.94 11.48 -9.41
CA THR A 57 -4.71 12.72 -8.65
C THR A 57 -3.68 12.57 -7.54
N TYR A 58 -3.55 11.37 -6.95
CA TYR A 58 -2.51 11.07 -5.97
C TYR A 58 -1.11 11.29 -6.55
N TYR A 59 -0.82 10.75 -7.74
CA TYR A 59 0.49 10.86 -8.39
C TYR A 59 0.80 12.29 -8.82
N THR A 60 -0.20 13.04 -9.29
CA THR A 60 -0.04 14.46 -9.58
C THR A 60 0.32 15.27 -8.33
N GLN A 61 -0.26 14.94 -7.17
CA GLN A 61 0.09 15.59 -5.91
C GLN A 61 1.45 15.14 -5.39
N LEU A 62 1.76 13.85 -5.49
CA LEU A 62 3.06 13.28 -5.13
C LEU A 62 4.19 13.96 -5.92
N ALA A 63 4.04 14.10 -7.23
CA ALA A 63 5.01 14.78 -8.09
C ALA A 63 5.29 16.22 -7.63
N LYS A 64 4.27 16.96 -7.16
CA LYS A 64 4.45 18.30 -6.59
C LYS A 64 5.21 18.26 -5.27
N LYS A 65 4.86 17.34 -4.36
CA LYS A 65 5.53 17.22 -3.05
C LYS A 65 7.00 16.81 -3.19
N LEU A 66 7.33 15.98 -4.18
CA LEU A 66 8.70 15.54 -4.46
C LEU A 66 9.60 16.65 -4.99
N GLN A 67 9.05 17.75 -5.54
CA GLN A 67 9.86 18.90 -5.99
C GLN A 67 10.60 19.59 -4.83
N THR A 68 10.04 19.51 -3.62
CA THR A 68 10.63 20.11 -2.41
C THR A 68 11.18 19.06 -1.43
N ALA A 69 11.14 17.78 -1.78
CA ALA A 69 11.63 16.70 -0.93
C ALA A 69 13.16 16.60 -1.00
N LYS A 70 13.80 16.22 0.11
CA LYS A 70 15.25 16.00 0.19
C LYS A 70 15.69 14.68 -0.45
N ILE A 71 14.73 13.77 -0.66
CA ILE A 71 14.95 12.44 -1.23
C ILE A 71 14.58 12.42 -2.72
N LYS A 72 15.18 11.50 -3.45
CA LYS A 72 14.88 11.23 -4.85
C LYS A 72 14.40 9.79 -5.01
N ILE A 73 13.17 9.63 -5.47
CA ILE A 73 12.63 8.33 -5.89
C ILE A 73 13.39 7.85 -7.12
N LYS A 74 13.87 6.60 -7.09
CA LYS A 74 14.67 6.04 -8.20
C LYS A 74 13.80 5.46 -9.30
N GLU A 75 12.64 4.95 -8.93
CA GLU A 75 11.64 4.37 -9.81
C GLU A 75 10.94 5.44 -10.67
N ASP A 76 10.53 5.03 -11.86
CA ASP A 76 9.74 5.86 -12.76
C ASP A 76 8.33 6.10 -12.18
N LEU A 77 7.98 7.37 -11.92
CA LEU A 77 6.68 7.73 -11.33
C LEU A 77 5.49 7.32 -12.22
N GLY A 78 5.67 7.29 -13.54
CA GLY A 78 4.66 6.81 -14.48
C GLY A 78 4.41 5.31 -14.32
N LYS A 79 5.46 4.51 -14.11
CA LYS A 79 5.36 3.09 -13.79
C LYS A 79 4.72 2.85 -12.42
N LEU A 80 5.07 3.64 -11.41
CA LEU A 80 4.41 3.56 -10.11
C LEU A 80 2.91 3.86 -10.24
N GLN A 81 2.54 4.86 -11.05
CA GLN A 81 1.15 5.19 -11.36
C GLN A 81 0.41 4.07 -12.11
N GLU A 82 1.01 3.53 -13.17
CA GLU A 82 0.45 2.42 -13.95
C GLU A 82 0.18 1.19 -13.06
N LEU A 83 1.08 0.92 -12.11
CA LEU A 83 0.98 -0.22 -11.23
C LEU A 83 0.12 0.04 -9.99
N GLY A 84 -0.20 1.30 -9.66
CA GLY A 84 -0.96 1.66 -8.47
C GLY A 84 -0.14 1.59 -7.17
N ILE A 85 1.19 1.75 -7.27
CA ILE A 85 2.11 1.70 -6.13
C ILE A 85 2.08 3.06 -5.42
N LEU A 86 1.92 3.04 -4.09
CA LEU A 86 1.99 4.21 -3.22
C LEU A 86 3.43 4.47 -2.79
N VAL A 87 3.75 5.74 -2.60
CA VAL A 87 5.02 6.24 -2.10
C VAL A 87 4.80 7.00 -0.80
N ASP A 88 5.54 6.63 0.22
CA ASP A 88 5.73 7.42 1.42
C ASP A 88 7.22 7.70 1.61
N TYR A 89 7.57 8.78 2.29
CA TYR A 89 8.97 9.16 2.45
C TYR A 89 9.22 10.07 3.64
N ASP A 90 10.45 10.02 4.14
CA ASP A 90 10.99 10.90 5.16
C ASP A 90 12.24 11.62 4.62
N ASP A 91 13.03 12.21 5.51
CA ASP A 91 14.25 12.92 5.16
C ASP A 91 15.42 11.98 4.78
N GLU A 92 15.35 10.69 5.15
CA GLU A 92 16.44 9.70 5.00
C GLU A 92 16.19 8.72 3.85
N GLY A 93 14.93 8.47 3.51
CA GLY A 93 14.54 7.41 2.61
C GLY A 93 13.09 7.47 2.16
N TYR A 94 12.67 6.41 1.48
CA TYR A 94 11.29 6.24 1.03
C TYR A 94 10.85 4.79 1.05
N LEU A 95 9.53 4.65 1.06
CA LEU A 95 8.77 3.42 1.12
C LEU A 95 7.88 3.33 -0.11
N LEU A 96 7.92 2.19 -0.79
CA LEU A 96 6.99 1.83 -1.84
C LEU A 96 6.08 0.72 -1.32
N GLN A 97 4.77 0.88 -1.43
CA GLN A 97 3.80 -0.09 -0.91
C GLN A 97 2.59 -0.22 -1.82
N ILE A 98 1.96 -1.39 -1.81
CA ILE A 98 0.68 -1.63 -2.49
C ILE A 98 -0.06 -2.78 -1.81
N PHE A 99 -1.38 -2.66 -1.75
CA PHE A 99 -2.27 -3.62 -1.12
C PHE A 99 -3.09 -4.38 -2.15
N THR A 100 -3.20 -5.69 -1.96
CA THR A 100 -4.14 -6.52 -2.73
C THR A 100 -5.58 -6.19 -2.34
N LYS A 101 -6.54 -6.61 -3.16
CA LYS A 101 -7.91 -6.82 -2.66
C LYS A 101 -7.91 -7.91 -1.56
N PRO A 102 -8.99 -8.08 -0.78
CA PRO A 102 -9.12 -9.23 0.12
C PRO A 102 -8.88 -10.56 -0.60
N MET A 103 -8.21 -11.51 0.07
CA MET A 103 -7.90 -12.85 -0.47
C MET A 103 -9.10 -13.80 -0.46
N GLN A 104 -10.24 -13.33 0.03
CA GLN A 104 -11.49 -14.05 0.15
C GLN A 104 -12.63 -13.05 0.07
N ASP A 105 -13.86 -13.53 -0.11
CA ASP A 105 -15.05 -12.66 -0.25
C ASP A 105 -15.29 -11.78 0.97
N ARG A 106 -14.89 -12.25 2.16
CA ARG A 106 -14.97 -11.44 3.38
C ARG A 106 -13.86 -10.39 3.37
N PRO A 107 -14.15 -9.13 3.74
CA PRO A 107 -13.18 -8.03 3.78
C PRO A 107 -12.25 -8.14 5.00
N THR A 108 -11.52 -9.26 5.10
CA THR A 108 -10.64 -9.55 6.23
C THR A 108 -9.17 -9.55 5.83
N LEU A 109 -8.62 -10.69 5.40
CA LEU A 109 -7.20 -10.83 5.09
C LEU A 109 -6.89 -10.28 3.69
N PHE A 110 -5.90 -9.40 3.61
CA PHE A 110 -5.25 -9.00 2.36
C PHE A 110 -3.73 -9.06 2.49
N LEU A 111 -3.01 -8.90 1.39
CA LEU A 111 -1.56 -8.90 1.36
C LEU A 111 -1.04 -7.52 0.99
N GLU A 112 0.13 -7.19 1.51
CA GLU A 112 0.89 -6.01 1.11
C GLU A 112 2.20 -6.46 0.44
N VAL A 113 2.61 -5.74 -0.59
CA VAL A 113 3.98 -5.83 -1.11
C VAL A 113 4.67 -4.51 -0.83
N ILE A 114 5.85 -4.59 -0.21
CA ILE A 114 6.57 -3.43 0.30
C ILE A 114 8.03 -3.44 -0.16
N GLN A 115 8.56 -2.27 -0.48
CA GLN A 115 9.98 -2.05 -0.77
C GLN A 115 10.48 -0.82 -0.05
N ARG A 116 11.65 -0.94 0.57
CA ARG A 116 12.25 0.07 1.45
C ARG A 116 13.57 0.53 0.89
N TYR A 117 13.76 1.84 0.83
CA TYR A 117 15.04 2.48 0.51
C TYR A 117 15.43 3.41 1.65
N ASN A 118 16.36 2.97 2.49
CA ASN A 118 16.84 3.72 3.65
C ASN A 118 15.72 4.25 4.58
N HIS A 119 14.55 3.59 4.57
CA HIS A 119 13.40 3.91 5.40
C HIS A 119 13.05 2.67 6.22
N GLN A 120 13.30 2.74 7.53
CA GLN A 120 13.03 1.61 8.44
C GLN A 120 11.55 1.45 8.76
#